data_AF-A0A7S3STS3-F1
#
_entry.id   AF-A0A7S3STS3-F1
#
_cell.length_a   1.000
_cell.length_b   1.000
_cell.length_c   1.000
_cell.angle_alpha   90.00
_cell.angle_beta   90.00
_cell.angle_gamma   90.00
#
_symmetry.space_group_name_H-M   'P 1'
#
loop_
_entity.id
_entity.type
_entity.pdbx_description
1 polymer ?
#
loop_
_entity_poly.entity_id
_entity_poly.type
_entity_poly.pdbx_seq_one_letter_code
_entity_poly.pdbx_strand_id
1 'polypeptide(L)'
;DEKVSIDYIEACGDCFYLAIESALSEICGWQPYYAVATQRQLVASQMSEETFQLYSLLHDQQAEGFGFMKGVETLEQLRRRVLLRGKQVGAHRCVWADGFAMEVIANHFGVLLLIMDERFHESSMFTRIVPRRHGESGHDLGDNSMV
;
A
#
# COMPACT_ATOMS: atom_id res chain seq x y z
N ASP A 1 6.12 22.36 -21.02
CA ASP A 1 6.66 22.31 -19.66
C ASP A 1 5.56 21.88 -18.70
N GLU A 2 5.44 20.57 -18.46
CA GLU A 2 4.65 20.09 -17.33
C GLU A 2 5.41 20.42 -16.06
N LYS A 3 4.81 21.25 -15.22
CA LYS A 3 5.38 21.68 -13.95
C LYS A 3 5.02 20.61 -12.91
N VAL A 4 5.99 19.82 -12.49
CA VAL A 4 5.82 18.90 -11.36
C VAL A 4 5.69 19.72 -10.08
N SER A 5 4.64 19.45 -9.29
CA SER A 5 4.41 20.04 -7.98
C SER A 5 4.37 18.96 -6.90
N ILE A 6 4.62 19.37 -5.66
CA ILE A 6 4.52 18.51 -4.48
C ILE A 6 3.31 18.98 -3.68
N ASP A 7 2.36 18.07 -3.48
CA ASP A 7 1.21 18.29 -2.60
C ASP A 7 1.40 17.56 -1.28
N TYR A 8 1.17 18.27 -0.18
CA TYR A 8 1.37 17.75 1.16
C TYR A 8 0.09 17.10 1.68
N ILE A 9 0.20 15.84 2.11
CA ILE A 9 -0.89 15.07 2.70
C ILE A 9 -0.73 15.02 4.22
N GLU A 10 -1.86 15.03 4.93
CA GLU A 10 -1.90 14.94 6.39
C GLU A 10 -1.25 13.65 6.91
N ALA A 11 -0.34 13.79 7.87
CA ALA A 11 0.39 12.69 8.50
C ALA A 11 -0.45 11.99 9.60
N CYS A 12 -1.52 11.30 9.20
CA CYS A 12 -2.45 10.65 10.13
C CYS A 12 -2.36 9.12 10.15
N GLY A 13 -1.45 8.49 9.41
CA GLY A 13 -1.37 7.03 9.23
C GLY A 13 -2.25 6.49 8.09
N ASP A 14 -3.07 7.35 7.48
CA ASP A 14 -3.79 7.09 6.22
C ASP A 14 -3.12 7.80 5.02
N CYS A 15 -1.94 8.41 5.19
CA CYS A 15 -1.33 9.32 4.22
C CYS A 15 -1.15 8.71 2.83
N PHE A 16 -0.80 7.43 2.72
CA PHE A 16 -0.76 6.74 1.43
C PHE A 16 -2.13 6.71 0.74
N TYR A 17 -3.18 6.25 1.44
CA TYR A 17 -4.53 6.16 0.88
C TYR A 17 -5.08 7.55 0.52
N LEU A 18 -4.76 8.57 1.32
CA LEU A 18 -5.12 9.97 1.05
C LEU A 18 -4.39 10.52 -0.19
N ALA A 19 -3.12 10.17 -0.39
CA ALA A 19 -2.37 10.55 -1.59
C ALA A 19 -3.00 9.93 -2.85
N ILE A 20 -3.39 8.66 -2.79
CA ILE A 20 -4.09 7.96 -3.87
C ILE A 20 -5.47 8.61 -4.13
N GLU A 21 -6.23 8.88 -3.07
CA GLU A 21 -7.54 9.55 -3.18
C GLU A 21 -7.40 10.91 -3.86
N SER A 22 -6.41 11.71 -3.45
CA SER A 22 -6.14 13.04 -4.04
C SER A 22 -5.77 12.93 -5.51
N ALA A 23 -4.78 12.10 -5.85
CA ALA A 23 -4.28 11.96 -7.22
C ALA A 23 -5.36 11.46 -8.19
N LEU A 24 -6.12 10.43 -7.81
CA LEU A 24 -7.19 9.90 -8.65
C LEU A 24 -8.36 10.88 -8.79
N SER A 25 -8.68 11.63 -7.74
CA SER A 25 -9.75 12.63 -7.76
C SER A 25 -9.40 13.83 -8.63
N GLU A 26 -8.13 14.22 -8.71
CA GLU A 26 -7.67 15.30 -9.58
C GLU A 26 -7.80 14.92 -11.07
N ILE A 27 -7.48 13.68 -11.43
CA ILE A 27 -7.50 13.21 -12.82
C ILE A 27 -8.92 12.93 -13.30
N CYS A 28 -9.74 12.26 -12.48
CA CYS A 28 -11.00 11.67 -12.89
C CYS A 28 -12.24 12.26 -12.17
N GLY A 29 -12.05 13.23 -11.28
CA GLY A 29 -13.07 13.67 -10.32
C GLY A 29 -13.25 12.70 -9.16
N TRP A 30 -13.65 13.20 -7.99
CA TRP A 30 -13.83 12.35 -6.81
C TRP A 30 -14.91 11.29 -7.01
N GLN A 31 -14.65 10.07 -6.53
CA GLN A 31 -15.58 8.95 -6.56
C GLN A 31 -15.62 8.25 -5.19
N PRO A 32 -16.76 7.69 -4.77
CA PRO A 32 -16.88 7.02 -3.48
C PRO A 32 -15.87 5.90 -3.25
N TYR A 33 -15.46 5.21 -4.31
CA TYR A 33 -14.50 4.10 -4.23
C TYR A 33 -13.04 4.56 -4.07
N TYR A 34 -12.75 5.85 -4.21
CA TYR A 34 -11.46 6.43 -3.82
C TYR A 34 -11.37 6.71 -2.31
N ALA A 35 -12.49 6.67 -1.58
CA ALA A 35 -12.47 6.96 -0.16
C ALA A 35 -11.50 6.02 0.59
N VAL A 36 -10.69 6.58 1.49
CA VAL A 36 -9.75 5.82 2.35
C VAL A 36 -10.39 4.58 2.98
N ALA A 37 -11.64 4.67 3.43
CA ALA A 37 -12.35 3.54 4.02
C ALA A 37 -12.54 2.38 3.03
N THR A 38 -12.88 2.69 1.78
CA THR A 38 -13.05 1.70 0.71
C THR A 38 -11.71 1.12 0.29
N GLN A 39 -10.66 1.94 0.18
CA GLN A 39 -9.30 1.45 -0.08
C GLN A 39 -8.82 0.48 1.01
N ARG A 40 -9.03 0.78 2.29
CA ARG A 40 -8.70 -0.13 3.39
C ARG A 40 -9.54 -1.42 3.37
N GLN A 41 -10.82 -1.35 3.02
CA GLN A 41 -11.67 -2.52 2.83
C GLN A 41 -11.17 -3.42 1.72
N LEU A 42 -10.73 -2.83 0.61
CA LEU A 42 -10.13 -3.54 -0.51
C LEU A 42 -8.86 -4.27 -0.05
N VAL A 43 -7.93 -3.58 0.62
CA VAL A 43 -6.70 -4.22 1.16
C VAL A 43 -7.06 -5.38 2.10
N ALA A 44 -7.95 -5.16 3.06
CA ALA A 44 -8.38 -6.22 3.97
C ALA A 44 -9.01 -7.42 3.24
N SER A 45 -9.80 -7.17 2.18
CA SER A 45 -10.44 -8.24 1.40
C SER A 45 -9.45 -9.12 0.63
N GLN A 46 -8.28 -8.56 0.26
CA GLN A 46 -7.24 -9.26 -0.47
C GLN A 46 -6.25 -10.00 0.43
N MET A 47 -6.28 -9.77 1.75
CA MET A 47 -5.41 -10.47 2.68
C MET A 47 -5.76 -11.95 2.73
N SER A 48 -4.74 -12.78 2.60
CA SER A 48 -4.82 -14.24 2.56
C SER A 48 -4.18 -14.87 3.80
N GLU A 49 -4.33 -16.18 3.97
CA GLU A 49 -3.60 -16.90 5.04
C GLU A 49 -2.10 -16.77 4.83
N GLU A 50 -1.62 -16.74 3.59
CA GLU A 50 -0.22 -16.51 3.25
C GLU A 50 0.25 -15.12 3.72
N THR A 51 -0.56 -14.07 3.52
CA THR A 51 -0.27 -12.72 4.04
C THR A 51 -0.20 -12.72 5.57
N PHE A 52 -1.15 -13.39 6.23
CA PHE A 52 -1.19 -13.48 7.69
C PHE A 52 0.03 -14.22 8.25
N GLN A 53 0.41 -15.36 7.65
CA GLN A 53 1.59 -16.12 8.04
C GLN A 53 2.87 -15.31 7.86
N LEU A 54 3.01 -14.60 6.73
CA LEU A 54 4.15 -13.73 6.49
C LEU A 54 4.26 -12.62 7.55
N TYR A 55 3.15 -11.94 7.85
CA TYR A 55 3.15 -10.87 8.84
C TYR A 55 3.41 -11.37 10.26
N SER A 56 2.92 -12.56 10.59
CA SER A 56 3.18 -13.21 11.88
C SER A 56 4.67 -13.53 12.02
N LEU A 57 5.28 -14.09 10.96
CA LEU A 57 6.72 -14.34 10.91
C LEU A 57 7.54 -13.06 11.08
N LEU A 58 7.17 -11.99 10.38
CA LEU A 58 7.87 -10.70 10.46
C LEU A 58 7.75 -10.07 11.86
N HIS A 59 6.58 -10.18 12.50
CA HIS A 59 6.40 -9.78 13.89
C HIS A 59 7.26 -10.59 14.86
N ASP A 60 7.32 -11.92 14.68
CA ASP A 60 8.11 -12.81 15.55
C ASP A 60 9.61 -12.54 15.42
N GLN A 61 10.05 -12.11 14.23
CA GLN A 61 11.41 -11.62 13.99
C GLN A 61 11.65 -10.18 14.48
N GLN A 62 10.65 -9.55 15.08
CA GLN A 62 10.69 -8.15 15.54
C GLN A 62 11.04 -7.17 14.42
N ALA A 63 10.61 -7.48 13.19
CA ALA A 63 10.81 -6.59 12.06
C ALA A 63 10.11 -5.23 12.30
N GLU A 64 10.81 -4.16 11.95
CA GLU A 64 10.28 -2.80 12.08
C GLU A 64 8.97 -2.65 11.30
N GLY A 65 7.99 -1.95 11.87
CA GLY A 65 6.69 -1.72 11.24
C GLY A 65 5.66 -2.84 11.48
N PHE A 66 6.05 -4.02 12.00
CA PHE A 66 5.13 -5.15 12.22
C PHE A 66 4.57 -5.26 13.64
N GLY A 67 4.83 -4.29 14.51
CA GLY A 67 4.31 -4.26 15.88
C GLY A 67 2.77 -4.27 15.97
N PHE A 68 2.06 -3.90 14.89
CA PHE A 68 0.59 -3.97 14.84
C PHE A 68 0.04 -5.40 14.93
N MET A 69 0.86 -6.42 14.70
CA MET A 69 0.49 -7.83 14.84
C MET A 69 0.40 -8.30 16.29
N LYS A 70 0.81 -7.48 17.27
CA LYS A 70 0.66 -7.80 18.68
C LYS A 70 -0.81 -8.09 19.02
N GLY A 71 -1.05 -9.29 19.54
CA GLY A 71 -2.39 -9.78 19.91
C GLY A 71 -3.30 -10.04 18.71
N VAL A 72 -2.74 -10.29 17.52
CA VAL A 72 -3.46 -10.72 16.32
C VAL A 72 -3.17 -12.21 16.11
N GLU A 73 -4.18 -13.04 16.33
CA GLU A 73 -4.07 -14.51 16.34
C GLU A 73 -4.74 -15.16 15.13
N THR A 74 -5.52 -14.40 14.36
CA THR A 74 -6.23 -14.90 13.17
C THR A 74 -6.21 -13.91 12.02
N LEU A 75 -6.34 -14.42 10.79
CA LEU A 75 -6.51 -13.61 9.59
C LEU A 75 -7.69 -12.63 9.72
N GLU A 76 -8.80 -13.05 10.32
CA GLU A 76 -9.96 -12.18 10.52
C GLU A 76 -9.64 -11.00 11.46
N GLN A 77 -8.85 -11.22 12.51
CA GLN A 77 -8.39 -10.15 13.38
C GLN A 77 -7.44 -9.19 12.65
N LEU A 78 -6.55 -9.71 11.78
CA LEU A 78 -5.68 -8.91 10.94
C LEU A 78 -6.51 -8.02 10.00
N ARG A 79 -7.48 -8.60 9.29
CA ARG A 79 -8.38 -7.87 8.39
C ARG A 79 -9.07 -6.73 9.12
N ARG A 80 -9.65 -6.99 10.30
CA ARG A 80 -10.28 -5.95 11.14
C ARG A 80 -9.30 -4.86 11.57
N ARG A 81 -8.05 -5.23 11.87
CA ARG A 81 -7.01 -4.28 12.27
C ARG A 81 -6.65 -3.32 11.14
N VAL A 82 -6.56 -3.81 9.90
CA VAL A 82 -6.28 -3.00 8.70
C VAL A 82 -7.40 -2.00 8.39
N LEU A 83 -8.65 -2.30 8.78
CA LEU A 83 -9.78 -1.38 8.60
C LEU A 83 -9.72 -0.13 9.50
N LEU A 84 -8.90 -0.13 10.56
CA LEU A 84 -8.80 1.02 11.45
C LEU A 84 -8.17 2.22 10.72
N ARG A 85 -8.89 3.34 10.70
CA ARG A 85 -8.42 4.58 10.07
C ARG A 85 -7.59 5.41 11.03
N GLY A 86 -6.44 5.85 10.56
CA GLY A 86 -5.53 6.70 11.31
C GLY A 86 -6.16 8.01 11.77
N LYS A 87 -7.03 8.63 10.96
CA LYS A 87 -7.81 9.81 11.40
C LYS A 87 -8.75 9.55 12.59
N GLN A 88 -9.19 8.31 12.78
CA GLN A 88 -10.14 7.94 13.85
C GLN A 88 -9.44 7.43 15.10
N VAL A 89 -8.43 6.58 14.93
CA VAL A 89 -7.73 5.95 16.05
C VAL A 89 -6.37 6.59 16.33
N GLY A 90 -5.88 7.49 15.51
CA GLY A 90 -4.53 8.06 15.59
C GLY A 90 -3.49 7.18 14.90
N ALA A 91 -2.45 7.80 14.34
CA ALA A 91 -1.46 7.16 13.47
C ALA A 91 -0.75 5.96 14.10
N HIS A 92 -0.55 5.96 15.42
CA HIS A 92 0.13 4.88 16.15
C HIS A 92 -0.77 3.67 16.46
N ARG A 93 -2.07 3.73 16.13
CA ARG A 93 -3.04 2.65 16.40
C ARG A 93 -3.68 2.08 15.14
N CYS A 94 -3.32 2.57 13.96
CA CYS A 94 -3.74 2.01 12.67
C CYS A 94 -2.57 1.30 11.97
N VAL A 95 -2.90 0.37 11.07
CA VAL A 95 -1.90 -0.23 10.17
C VAL A 95 -1.62 0.75 9.03
N TRP A 96 -0.35 1.06 8.82
CA TRP A 96 0.10 1.88 7.70
C TRP A 96 0.15 1.04 6.43
N ALA A 97 0.01 1.68 5.26
CA ALA A 97 0.15 0.97 4.00
C ALA A 97 1.61 0.51 3.82
N ASP A 98 1.79 -0.78 3.59
CA ASP A 98 3.06 -1.42 3.26
C ASP A 98 3.08 -1.84 1.78
N GLY A 99 4.12 -2.58 1.36
CA GLY A 99 4.24 -3.05 -0.02
C GLY A 99 3.02 -3.86 -0.50
N PHE A 100 2.45 -4.71 0.36
CA PHE A 100 1.24 -5.47 0.04
C PHE A 100 0.04 -4.55 -0.22
N ALA A 101 -0.21 -3.59 0.69
CA ALA A 101 -1.29 -2.63 0.50
C ALA A 101 -1.11 -1.81 -0.79
N MET A 102 0.12 -1.35 -1.06
CA MET A 102 0.44 -0.60 -2.27
C MET A 102 0.21 -1.42 -3.54
N GLU A 103 0.61 -2.69 -3.56
CA GLU A 103 0.35 -3.61 -4.67
C GLU A 103 -1.16 -3.80 -4.91
N VAL A 104 -1.93 -4.03 -3.84
CA VAL A 104 -3.39 -4.19 -3.95
C VAL A 104 -4.03 -2.95 -4.58
N ILE A 105 -3.65 -1.76 -4.11
CA ILE A 105 -4.16 -0.49 -4.63
C ILE A 105 -3.73 -0.24 -6.09
N ALA A 106 -2.46 -0.48 -6.42
CA ALA A 106 -1.94 -0.35 -7.78
C ALA A 106 -2.71 -1.25 -8.76
N ASN A 107 -2.86 -2.54 -8.40
CA ASN A 107 -3.58 -3.53 -9.20
C ASN A 107 -5.05 -3.14 -9.40
N HIS A 108 -5.73 -2.69 -8.34
CA HIS A 108 -7.15 -2.38 -8.42
C HIS A 108 -7.44 -1.17 -9.31
N PHE A 109 -6.63 -0.11 -9.21
CA PHE A 109 -6.81 1.10 -10.02
C PHE A 109 -6.09 1.03 -11.38
N GLY A 110 -5.30 0.00 -11.64
CA GLY A 110 -4.52 -0.12 -12.87
C GLY A 110 -3.46 0.96 -13.03
N VAL A 111 -2.88 1.43 -11.91
CA VAL A 111 -1.91 2.54 -11.89
C VAL A 111 -0.51 2.06 -11.54
N LEU A 112 0.49 2.64 -12.19
CA LEU A 112 1.90 2.52 -11.80
C LEU A 112 2.16 3.44 -10.60
N LEU A 113 2.64 2.88 -9.49
CA LEU A 113 3.13 3.69 -8.37
C LEU A 113 4.65 3.83 -8.46
N LEU A 114 5.11 5.07 -8.40
CA LEU A 114 6.53 5.43 -8.28
C LEU A 114 6.75 6.01 -6.88
N ILE A 115 7.25 5.19 -5.97
CA ILE A 115 7.54 5.62 -4.60
C ILE A 115 8.93 6.22 -4.57
N MET A 116 9.00 7.53 -4.35
CA MET A 116 10.25 8.27 -4.23
C MET A 116 10.78 8.21 -2.80
N ASP A 117 11.98 7.67 -2.63
CA ASP A 117 12.71 7.69 -1.37
C ASP A 117 13.80 8.76 -1.44
N GLU A 118 13.54 9.90 -0.79
CA GLU A 118 14.41 11.07 -0.77
C GLU A 118 15.77 10.83 -0.09
N ARG A 119 15.96 9.68 0.57
CA ARG A 119 17.25 9.30 1.16
C ARG A 119 18.26 8.83 0.10
N PHE A 120 17.80 8.47 -1.08
CA PHE A 120 18.62 8.01 -2.20
C PHE A 120 18.66 9.05 -3.34
N HIS A 121 19.61 8.89 -4.27
CA HIS A 121 19.80 9.79 -5.41
C HIS A 121 19.66 9.05 -6.74
N GLU A 122 19.33 9.81 -7.80
CA GLU A 122 19.25 9.34 -9.19
C GLU A 122 18.32 8.12 -9.36
N SER A 123 18.65 7.16 -10.23
CA SER A 123 17.75 6.04 -10.56
C SER A 123 17.38 5.15 -9.36
N SER A 124 18.18 5.18 -8.28
CA SER A 124 17.92 4.41 -7.06
C SER A 124 16.84 5.02 -6.15
N MET A 125 16.37 6.23 -6.47
CA MET A 125 15.36 6.92 -5.65
C MET A 125 13.93 6.39 -5.83
N PHE A 126 13.65 5.61 -6.88
CA PHE A 126 12.30 5.15 -7.17
C PHE A 126 12.13 3.66 -6.95
N THR A 127 11.25 3.30 -6.03
CA THR A 127 10.66 1.95 -5.98
C THR A 127 9.43 1.92 -6.87
N ARG A 128 9.38 0.94 -7.78
CA ARG A 128 8.31 0.82 -8.78
C ARG A 128 7.36 -0.31 -8.40
N ILE A 129 6.07 -0.01 -8.31
CA ILE A 129 5.03 -1.02 -8.11
C ILE A 129 4.14 -1.02 -9.35
N VAL A 130 4.31 -2.04 -10.17
CA VAL A 130 3.65 -2.19 -11.47
C VAL A 130 2.36 -3.00 -11.28
N PRO A 131 1.21 -2.52 -11.78
CA PRO A 131 -0.03 -3.29 -11.71
C PRO A 131 0.09 -4.53 -12.60
N ARG A 132 -0.36 -5.68 -12.07
CA ARG A 132 -0.45 -6.94 -12.80
C ARG A 132 -1.44 -6.75 -13.96
N ARG A 133 -1.03 -7.14 -15.16
CA ARG A 133 -1.92 -7.17 -16.32
C ARG A 133 -2.97 -8.27 -16.10
N HIS A 134 -4.25 -7.91 -16.17
CA HIS A 134 -5.32 -8.92 -16.25
C HIS A 134 -5.16 -9.68 -17.58
N GLY A 135 -4.51 -10.85 -17.54
CA GLY A 135 -4.34 -11.72 -18.72
C GLY A 135 -3.05 -12.55 -18.76
N GLU A 136 -2.06 -12.31 -17.90
CA GLU A 136 -0.83 -13.11 -17.88
C GLU A 136 -0.89 -14.14 -16.76
N SER A 137 -1.41 -15.32 -17.09
CA SER A 137 -1.15 -16.54 -16.33
C SER A 137 0.36 -16.76 -16.25
N GLY A 138 0.87 -16.92 -15.03
CA GLY A 138 2.30 -16.90 -14.71
C GLY A 138 3.18 -17.76 -15.62
N HIS A 139 4.17 -17.10 -16.21
CA HIS A 139 5.52 -17.60 -16.42
C HIS A 139 6.36 -16.41 -16.88
N ASP A 140 7.05 -15.74 -15.96
CA ASP A 140 8.28 -15.04 -16.28
C ASP A 140 9.27 -15.29 -15.14
N LEU A 141 9.98 -16.40 -15.30
CA LEU A 141 11.28 -16.59 -14.67
C LEU A 141 12.22 -15.55 -15.28
N GLY A 142 12.95 -14.87 -14.41
CA GLY A 142 13.69 -13.65 -14.70
C GLY A 142 14.50 -13.64 -15.99
N ASP A 143 14.54 -12.47 -16.62
CA ASP A 143 15.66 -12.09 -17.45
C ASP A 143 16.44 -10.98 -16.75
N ASN A 144 17.51 -11.40 -16.11
CA ASN A 144 18.55 -10.53 -15.58
C ASN A 144 19.55 -10.32 -16.73
N SER A 145 19.23 -9.46 -17.70
CA SER A 145 20.19 -9.07 -18.73
C SER A 145 20.85 -7.74 -18.36
N MET A 146 22.12 -7.88 -17.97
CA MET A 146 23.11 -6.80 -17.99
C MET A 146 23.13 -6.14 -19.37
N VAL A 147 22.92 -4.83 -19.42
CA VAL A 147 23.70 -3.87 -20.23
C VAL A 147 23.74 -2.54 -19.51
#